data_AF-A0A1B1VY38-F1
#
_entry.id   AF-A0A1B1VY38-F1
#
_cell.length_a   1.000
_cell.length_b   1.000
_cell.length_c   1.000
_cell.angle_alpha   90.00
_cell.angle_beta   90.00
_cell.angle_gamma   90.00
#
_symmetry.space_group_name_H-M   'P 1'
#
loop_
_entity.id
_entity.type
_entity.pdbx_description
1 polymer ?
#
loop_
_entity_poly.entity_id
_entity_poly.type
_entity_poly.pdbx_seq_one_letter_code
_entity_poly.pdbx_strand_id
1 'polypeptide(L)'
;ILGITNPAGKKRYIAAAFPSACGKTNLAMMTPSLPGYKVECVGDDIAWMRFDNNGQLRAINPENGFFGVAPGTSFKTNPIAMQTVFKNTIFTNVAATSDGGVFWEGMEDEIADDVQISDWLGNPWPRDSKTPAAHPNSRFCSPADQCPIIDPMWEAAEGVPIDAILFGGRRPHGVPLVYEAMNWE
;
A
#
# COMPACT_ATOMS: atom_id res chain seq x y z
N ILE A 1 5.69 -7.15 2.97
CA ILE A 1 6.29 -8.31 2.26
C ILE A 1 5.69 -8.36 0.86
N LEU A 2 6.50 -8.48 -0.19
CA LEU A 2 6.01 -8.62 -1.57
C LEU A 2 6.79 -9.70 -2.33
N GLY A 3 6.11 -10.36 -3.26
CA GLY A 3 6.70 -11.24 -4.26
C GLY A 3 6.94 -10.47 -5.56
N ILE A 4 8.13 -10.60 -6.15
CA ILE A 4 8.46 -10.03 -7.46
C ILE A 4 8.81 -11.17 -8.40
N THR A 5 8.10 -11.26 -9.52
CA THR A 5 8.40 -12.18 -10.61
C THR A 5 9.01 -11.41 -11.77
N ASN A 6 10.17 -11.84 -12.25
CA ASN A 6 10.87 -11.23 -13.37
C ASN A 6 10.35 -11.76 -14.74
N PRO A 7 10.77 -11.18 -15.88
CA PRO A 7 10.33 -11.63 -17.20
C PRO A 7 10.71 -13.07 -17.57
N ALA A 8 11.66 -13.68 -16.85
CA ALA A 8 12.04 -15.08 -17.02
C ALA A 8 11.21 -16.03 -16.12
N GLY A 9 10.19 -15.52 -15.42
CA GLY A 9 9.32 -16.31 -14.54
C GLY A 9 9.93 -16.64 -13.18
N LYS A 10 11.09 -16.06 -12.81
CA LYS A 10 11.72 -16.29 -11.51
C LYS A 10 11.12 -15.34 -10.48
N LYS A 11 10.53 -15.92 -9.43
CA LYS A 11 9.96 -15.20 -8.29
C LYS A 11 10.94 -15.10 -7.11
N ARG A 12 10.95 -13.96 -6.44
CA ARG A 12 11.74 -13.63 -5.23
C ARG A 12 10.86 -12.87 -4.25
N TYR A 13 11.02 -13.07 -2.94
CA TYR A 13 10.29 -12.27 -1.95
C TYR A 13 11.19 -11.27 -1.23
N ILE A 14 10.63 -10.10 -0.98
CA ILE A 14 11.31 -8.96 -0.40
C ILE A 14 10.52 -8.44 0.80
N ALA A 15 11.21 -8.15 1.89
CA ALA A 15 10.69 -7.36 3.00
C ALA A 15 11.22 -5.92 2.91
N ALA A 16 10.42 -4.93 3.32
CA ALA A 16 10.80 -3.53 3.29
C ALA A 16 10.35 -2.82 4.57
N ALA A 17 11.26 -2.08 5.19
CA ALA A 17 11.02 -1.32 6.40
C ALA A 17 11.16 0.18 6.10
N PHE A 18 10.02 0.86 5.94
CA PHE A 18 9.94 2.31 5.81
C PHE A 18 9.09 2.90 6.96
N PRO A 19 9.41 4.12 7.46
CA PRO A 19 8.56 4.81 8.42
C PRO A 19 7.12 5.00 7.91
N SER A 20 6.21 5.36 8.82
CA SER A 20 4.84 5.73 8.44
C SER A 20 4.82 6.77 7.32
N ALA A 21 3.83 6.67 6.43
CA ALA A 21 3.68 7.52 5.25
C ALA A 21 4.89 7.57 4.30
N CYS A 22 5.81 6.60 4.36
CA CYS A 22 6.95 6.50 3.44
C CYS A 22 6.77 5.45 2.33
N GLY A 23 5.53 5.08 1.99
CA GLY A 23 5.21 4.33 0.77
C GLY A 23 5.22 2.81 0.87
N LYS A 24 5.12 2.22 2.08
CA LYS A 24 5.07 0.75 2.24
C LYS A 24 3.92 0.11 1.44
N THR A 25 2.69 0.59 1.62
CA THR A 25 1.50 0.11 0.89
C THR A 25 1.65 0.29 -0.63
N ASN A 26 2.16 1.43 -1.09
CA ASN A 26 2.44 1.66 -2.52
C ASN A 26 3.47 0.67 -3.09
N LEU A 27 4.51 0.33 -2.32
CA LEU A 27 5.51 -0.66 -2.76
C LEU A 27 4.94 -2.08 -2.76
N ALA A 28 4.22 -2.47 -1.70
CA ALA A 28 3.64 -3.80 -1.56
C ALA A 28 2.55 -4.08 -2.60
N MET A 29 1.86 -3.03 -3.06
CA MET A 29 0.78 -3.08 -4.05
C MET A 29 1.17 -2.44 -5.39
N MET A 30 2.46 -2.38 -5.71
CA MET A 30 2.96 -1.67 -6.88
C MET A 30 2.43 -2.29 -8.18
N THR A 31 2.00 -1.44 -9.12
CA THR A 31 1.89 -1.82 -10.53
C THR A 31 3.23 -1.54 -11.21
N PRO A 32 4.00 -2.56 -11.64
CA PRO A 32 5.31 -2.33 -12.23
C PRO A 32 5.19 -1.56 -13.55
N SER A 33 5.98 -0.50 -13.71
CA SER A 33 6.10 0.21 -14.99
C SER A 33 7.00 -0.52 -15.99
N LEU A 34 7.81 -1.48 -15.52
CA LEU A 34 8.70 -2.29 -16.33
C LEU A 34 7.95 -3.49 -16.93
N PRO A 35 7.93 -3.65 -18.28
CA PRO A 35 7.26 -4.77 -18.92
C PRO A 35 7.80 -6.13 -18.45
N GLY A 36 6.89 -7.10 -18.28
CA GLY A 36 7.23 -8.47 -17.90
C GLY A 36 7.55 -8.68 -16.41
N TYR A 37 7.60 -7.61 -15.61
CA TYR A 37 7.65 -7.74 -14.15
C TYR A 37 6.24 -7.83 -13.58
N LYS A 38 6.09 -8.68 -12.56
CA LYS A 38 4.86 -8.80 -11.75
C LYS A 38 5.20 -8.58 -10.29
N VAL A 39 4.37 -7.83 -9.58
CA VAL A 39 4.41 -7.70 -8.12
C VAL A 39 3.15 -8.32 -7.54
N GLU A 40 3.31 -9.03 -6.43
CA GLU A 40 2.24 -9.65 -5.66
C GLU A 40 2.41 -9.28 -4.18
N CYS A 41 1.31 -9.00 -3.49
CA CYS A 41 1.30 -8.52 -2.12
C CYS A 41 1.14 -9.68 -1.14
N VAL A 42 2.04 -9.81 -0.16
CA VAL A 42 1.84 -10.73 0.98
C VAL A 42 1.31 -9.98 2.20
N GLY A 43 1.80 -8.75 2.42
CA GLY A 43 1.35 -7.85 3.50
C GLY A 43 2.04 -6.50 3.40
N ASP A 44 1.47 -5.44 3.97
CA ASP A 44 1.95 -4.07 3.76
C ASP A 44 2.53 -3.37 5.00
N ASP A 45 2.29 -3.88 6.21
CA ASP A 45 2.79 -3.26 7.44
C ASP A 45 3.65 -4.19 8.30
N ILE A 46 3.13 -5.36 8.70
CA ILE A 46 3.82 -6.26 9.63
C ILE A 46 4.42 -7.48 8.94
N ALA A 47 5.63 -7.85 9.36
CA ALA A 47 6.29 -9.10 8.97
C ALA A 47 6.81 -9.84 10.21
N TRP A 48 6.36 -11.06 10.43
CA TRP A 48 6.98 -11.97 11.39
C TRP A 48 7.93 -12.90 10.64
N MET A 49 9.20 -12.91 11.07
CA MET A 49 10.26 -13.59 10.33
C MET A 49 11.04 -14.55 11.23
N ARG A 50 11.38 -15.72 10.69
CA ARG A 50 12.18 -16.74 11.38
C ARG A 50 12.95 -17.59 10.36
N PHE A 51 14.19 -17.96 10.69
CA PHE A 51 14.94 -18.94 9.91
C PHE A 51 14.32 -20.33 10.05
N ASP A 52 14.13 -21.02 8.92
CA ASP A 52 13.74 -22.43 8.90
C ASP A 52 14.94 -23.37 9.13
N ASN A 53 14.68 -24.68 9.16
CA ASN A 53 15.70 -25.70 9.40
C ASN A 53 16.78 -25.76 8.30
N ASN A 54 16.54 -25.14 7.13
CA ASN A 54 17.50 -25.07 6.03
C ASN A 54 18.28 -23.74 6.02
N GLY A 55 18.07 -22.88 7.01
CA GLY A 55 18.71 -21.57 7.10
C GLY A 55 18.07 -20.51 6.19
N GLN A 56 16.91 -20.78 5.59
CA GLN A 56 16.17 -19.78 4.80
C GLN A 56 15.35 -18.89 5.74
N LEU A 57 15.46 -17.58 5.62
CA LEU A 57 14.58 -16.65 6.34
C LEU A 57 13.17 -16.76 5.76
N ARG A 58 12.20 -17.17 6.58
CA ARG A 58 10.77 -17.24 6.23
C ARG A 58 10.03 -16.07 6.83
N ALA A 59 9.04 -15.55 6.13
CA ALA A 59 8.17 -14.48 6.61
C ALA A 59 6.69 -14.80 6.42
N ILE A 60 5.88 -14.44 7.40
CA ILE A 60 4.42 -14.39 7.28
C ILE A 60 3.93 -12.95 7.48
N ASN A 61 2.79 -12.65 6.87
CA ASN A 61 1.96 -11.51 7.26
C ASN A 61 1.01 -11.98 8.38
N PRO A 62 1.10 -11.45 9.61
CA PRO A 62 0.19 -11.83 10.70
C PRO A 62 -1.18 -11.12 10.62
N GLU A 63 -1.40 -10.25 9.63
CA GLU A 63 -2.61 -9.45 9.45
C GLU A 63 -3.55 -10.05 8.39
N ASN A 64 -4.85 -9.76 8.49
CA ASN A 64 -5.88 -10.25 7.57
C ASN A 64 -6.50 -9.14 6.69
N GLY A 65 -5.84 -7.99 6.62
CA GLY A 65 -6.37 -6.81 5.95
C GLY A 65 -5.35 -5.71 5.85
N PHE A 66 -5.76 -4.62 5.23
CA PHE A 66 -4.96 -3.41 5.06
C PHE A 66 -5.60 -2.27 5.83
N PHE A 67 -4.82 -1.64 6.70
CA PHE A 67 -5.21 -0.42 7.38
C PHE A 67 -4.46 0.79 6.81
N GLY A 68 -4.68 1.05 5.52
CA GLY A 68 -3.91 2.02 4.75
C GLY A 68 -4.35 3.46 4.96
N VAL A 69 -3.41 4.40 4.81
CA VAL A 69 -3.67 5.84 4.77
C VAL A 69 -4.41 6.17 3.48
N ALA A 70 -5.57 6.83 3.58
CA ALA A 70 -6.36 7.18 2.41
C ALA A 70 -5.74 8.35 1.61
N PRO A 71 -5.43 9.53 2.21
CA PRO A 71 -4.94 10.69 1.46
C PRO A 71 -3.68 10.39 0.62
N GLY A 72 -3.71 10.84 -0.63
CA GLY A 72 -2.68 10.57 -1.63
C GLY A 72 -2.84 9.25 -2.40
N THR A 73 -3.79 8.39 -2.02
CA THR A 73 -4.16 7.18 -2.78
C THR A 73 -5.07 7.55 -3.94
N SER A 74 -4.73 7.12 -5.15
CA SER A 74 -5.53 7.36 -6.35
C SER A 74 -5.23 6.29 -7.40
N PHE A 75 -6.00 6.23 -8.48
CA PHE A 75 -5.71 5.34 -9.61
C PHE A 75 -4.36 5.65 -10.27
N LYS A 76 -3.84 6.87 -10.08
CA LYS A 76 -2.50 7.26 -10.53
C LYS A 76 -1.40 6.76 -9.61
N THR A 77 -1.59 6.82 -8.28
CA THR A 77 -0.53 6.49 -7.32
C THR A 77 -0.56 5.04 -6.83
N ASN A 78 -1.75 4.44 -6.72
CA ASN A 78 -1.96 3.06 -6.30
C ASN A 78 -3.31 2.52 -6.82
N PRO A 79 -3.40 2.15 -8.11
CA PRO A 79 -4.63 1.60 -8.69
C PRO A 79 -5.08 0.29 -8.05
N ILE A 80 -4.14 -0.49 -7.49
CA ILE A 80 -4.43 -1.74 -6.79
C ILE A 80 -5.19 -1.47 -5.49
N ALA A 81 -4.75 -0.50 -4.69
CA ALA A 81 -5.49 -0.09 -3.50
C ALA A 81 -6.89 0.40 -3.86
N MET A 82 -7.04 1.22 -4.90
CA MET A 82 -8.36 1.68 -5.36
C MET A 82 -9.29 0.52 -5.70
N GLN A 83 -8.80 -0.49 -6.42
CA GLN A 83 -9.59 -1.70 -6.73
C GLN A 83 -9.93 -2.54 -5.48
N THR A 84 -9.14 -2.42 -4.41
CA THR A 84 -9.33 -3.18 -3.17
C THR A 84 -10.38 -2.55 -2.26
N VAL A 85 -10.44 -1.21 -2.19
CA VAL A 85 -11.16 -0.49 -1.13
C VAL A 85 -12.64 -0.18 -1.43
N PHE A 86 -13.11 -0.33 -2.67
CA PHE A 86 -14.52 -0.01 -3.01
C PHE A 86 -15.53 -1.15 -2.80
N LYS A 87 -15.16 -2.16 -2.01
CA LYS A 87 -16.06 -3.22 -1.55
C LYS A 87 -15.69 -3.63 -0.13
N ASN A 88 -16.68 -3.98 0.71
CA ASN A 88 -16.51 -4.50 2.07
C ASN A 88 -15.47 -3.75 2.93
N THR A 89 -15.34 -2.44 2.75
CA THR A 89 -14.30 -1.62 3.38
C THR A 89 -14.93 -0.61 4.32
N ILE A 90 -14.30 -0.42 5.47
CA ILE A 90 -14.66 0.63 6.42
C ILE A 90 -13.70 1.80 6.21
N PHE A 91 -14.24 2.99 5.95
CA PHE A 91 -13.48 4.23 5.91
C PHE A 91 -13.63 5.00 7.21
N THR A 92 -12.56 5.64 7.67
CA THR A 92 -12.56 6.45 8.91
C THR A 92 -11.96 7.82 8.64
N ASN A 93 -12.71 8.88 8.96
CA ASN A 93 -12.34 10.30 8.80
C ASN A 93 -12.01 10.73 7.36
N VAL A 94 -12.57 10.07 6.35
CA VAL A 94 -12.56 10.54 4.96
C VAL A 94 -13.76 11.47 4.72
N ALA A 95 -13.73 12.22 3.62
CA ALA A 95 -14.88 13.00 3.18
C ALA A 95 -15.94 12.09 2.53
N ALA A 96 -17.19 12.54 2.55
CA ALA A 96 -18.31 11.87 1.90
C ALA A 96 -18.78 12.69 0.68
N THR A 97 -19.19 12.01 -0.38
CA THR A 97 -19.69 12.65 -1.60
C THR A 97 -21.21 12.54 -1.70
N SER A 98 -21.86 13.48 -2.40
CA SER A 98 -23.33 13.54 -2.51
C SER A 98 -23.98 12.35 -3.22
N ASP A 99 -23.20 11.60 -4.00
CA ASP A 99 -23.59 10.37 -4.69
C ASP A 99 -23.35 9.10 -3.86
N GLY A 100 -22.94 9.23 -2.60
CA GLY A 100 -22.75 8.10 -1.67
C GLY A 100 -21.35 7.47 -1.69
N GLY A 101 -20.39 8.11 -2.36
CA GLY A 101 -18.98 7.73 -2.36
C GLY A 101 -18.17 8.39 -1.23
N VAL A 102 -16.84 8.34 -1.42
CA VAL A 102 -15.85 8.90 -0.50
C VAL A 102 -14.87 9.78 -1.26
N PHE A 103 -14.25 10.72 -0.55
CA PHE A 103 -13.23 11.60 -1.11
C PHE A 103 -12.09 11.83 -0.12
N TRP A 104 -10.91 12.07 -0.65
CA TRP A 104 -9.73 12.57 0.07
C TRP A 104 -8.80 13.28 -0.91
N GLU A 105 -7.84 14.05 -0.38
CA GLU A 105 -6.86 14.76 -1.19
C GLU A 105 -6.05 13.80 -2.07
N GLY A 106 -6.02 14.07 -3.37
CA GLY A 106 -5.40 13.22 -4.39
C GLY A 106 -6.39 12.50 -5.32
N MET A 107 -7.70 12.53 -5.02
CA MET A 107 -8.78 11.99 -5.86
C MET A 107 -9.44 13.04 -6.75
N GLU A 108 -8.86 14.24 -6.92
CA GLU A 108 -9.51 15.35 -7.61
C GLU A 108 -9.89 15.00 -9.05
N ASP A 109 -9.05 14.21 -9.74
CA ASP A 109 -9.28 13.73 -11.11
C ASP A 109 -10.31 12.57 -11.19
N GLU A 110 -10.79 12.08 -10.05
CA GLU A 110 -11.65 10.88 -9.95
C GLU A 110 -13.10 11.19 -9.60
N ILE A 111 -13.39 12.44 -9.20
CA ILE A 111 -14.73 12.89 -8.81
C ILE A 111 -15.20 13.98 -9.76
N ALA A 112 -16.37 13.78 -10.38
CA ALA A 112 -17.00 14.75 -11.27
C ALA A 112 -17.27 16.10 -10.58
N ASP A 113 -17.13 17.21 -11.32
CA ASP A 113 -17.17 18.58 -10.78
C ASP A 113 -18.50 18.95 -10.11
N ASP A 114 -19.60 18.32 -10.50
CA ASP A 114 -20.95 18.56 -9.99
C ASP A 114 -21.24 17.84 -8.66
N VAL A 115 -20.41 16.88 -8.27
CA VAL A 115 -20.52 16.14 -7.01
C VAL A 115 -20.12 17.03 -5.84
N GLN A 116 -21.03 17.16 -4.88
CA GLN A 116 -20.79 17.92 -3.65
C GLN A 116 -20.06 17.06 -2.62
N ILE A 117 -19.17 17.68 -1.85
CA ILE A 117 -18.32 17.00 -0.87
C ILE A 117 -18.67 17.53 0.53
N SER A 118 -18.75 16.64 1.50
CA SER A 118 -18.81 16.96 2.93
C SER A 118 -17.52 16.48 3.60
N ASP A 119 -16.85 17.36 4.34
CA ASP A 119 -15.60 17.03 5.01
C ASP A 119 -15.78 15.97 6.12
N TRP A 120 -14.66 15.49 6.65
CA TRP A 120 -14.62 14.49 7.72
C TRP A 120 -15.24 14.96 9.05
N LEU A 121 -15.55 16.25 9.19
CA LEU A 121 -16.26 16.83 10.33
C LEU A 121 -17.78 16.97 10.07
N GLY A 122 -18.23 16.63 8.86
CA GLY A 122 -19.62 16.69 8.43
C GLY A 122 -20.07 18.05 7.90
N ASN A 123 -19.14 18.96 7.58
CA ASN A 123 -19.46 20.28 7.02
C ASN A 123 -19.39 20.23 5.49
N PRO A 124 -20.20 21.05 4.78
CA PRO A 124 -20.02 21.26 3.34
C PRO A 124 -18.59 21.72 3.03
N TRP A 125 -17.94 21.07 2.06
CA TRP A 125 -16.56 21.32 1.69
C TRP A 125 -16.47 21.75 0.21
N PRO A 126 -16.16 23.03 -0.08
CA PRO A 126 -15.94 23.47 -1.44
C PRO A 126 -14.52 23.10 -1.92
N ARG A 127 -14.36 22.80 -3.21
CA ARG A 127 -13.08 22.34 -3.78
C ARG A 127 -11.93 23.35 -3.71
N ASP A 128 -12.25 24.63 -3.55
CA ASP A 128 -11.28 25.72 -3.36
C ASP A 128 -10.97 25.97 -1.87
N SER A 129 -11.46 25.11 -0.97
CA SER A 129 -11.18 25.20 0.46
C SER A 129 -9.69 25.12 0.76
N LYS A 130 -9.27 25.87 1.79
CA LYS A 130 -7.88 25.86 2.29
C LYS A 130 -7.64 24.77 3.33
N THR A 131 -8.70 24.14 3.84
CA THR A 131 -8.62 23.04 4.80
C THR A 131 -8.88 21.73 4.08
N PRO A 132 -8.27 20.61 4.49
CA PRO A 132 -8.51 19.33 3.83
C PRO A 132 -9.92 18.82 4.09
N ALA A 133 -10.50 18.14 3.11
CA ALA A 133 -11.76 17.43 3.17
C ALA A 133 -11.64 16.17 4.03
N ALA A 134 -10.51 15.45 3.95
CA ALA A 134 -10.24 14.27 4.77
C ALA A 134 -9.21 14.59 5.87
N HIS A 135 -9.26 13.88 7.00
CA HIS A 135 -8.19 13.99 7.98
C HIS A 135 -6.86 13.48 7.37
N PRO A 136 -5.70 14.13 7.59
CA PRO A 136 -4.42 13.72 6.97
C PRO A 136 -3.95 12.29 7.31
N ASN A 137 -4.49 11.71 8.38
CA ASN A 137 -4.28 10.30 8.78
C ASN A 137 -5.59 9.49 8.75
N SER A 138 -6.55 9.88 7.91
CA SER A 138 -7.73 9.08 7.61
C SER A 138 -7.35 7.76 6.96
N ARG A 139 -8.20 6.75 7.14
CA ARG A 139 -7.85 5.35 6.86
C ARG A 139 -8.95 4.64 6.10
N PHE A 140 -8.54 3.67 5.29
CA PHE A 140 -9.40 2.56 4.87
C PHE A 140 -8.99 1.31 5.65
N CYS A 141 -9.97 0.48 5.98
CA CYS A 141 -9.78 -0.85 6.58
C CYS A 141 -10.46 -1.86 5.66
N SER A 142 -9.67 -2.58 4.87
CA SER A 142 -10.16 -3.47 3.79
C SER A 142 -9.59 -4.89 3.94
N PRO A 143 -10.39 -5.95 3.69
CA PRO A 143 -9.90 -7.32 3.67
C PRO A 143 -8.80 -7.55 2.63
N ALA A 144 -7.77 -8.32 3.01
CA ALA A 144 -6.59 -8.50 2.16
C ALA A 144 -6.88 -9.33 0.89
N ASP A 145 -7.79 -10.30 0.99
CA ASP A 145 -8.22 -11.19 -0.09
C ASP A 145 -8.89 -10.44 -1.28
N GLN A 146 -9.33 -9.20 -1.08
CA GLN A 146 -9.87 -8.35 -2.13
C GLN A 146 -8.78 -7.68 -2.98
N CYS A 147 -7.51 -7.74 -2.56
CA CYS A 147 -6.42 -7.17 -3.33
C CYS A 147 -6.24 -7.98 -4.62
N PRO A 148 -6.34 -7.35 -5.81
CA PRO A 148 -6.30 -8.06 -7.08
C PRO A 148 -4.92 -8.68 -7.40
N ILE A 149 -3.90 -8.32 -6.64
CA ILE A 149 -2.55 -8.90 -6.72
C ILE A 149 -2.11 -9.54 -5.40
N ILE A 150 -3.05 -9.96 -4.56
CA ILE A 150 -2.71 -10.74 -3.37
C ILE A 150 -1.92 -11.99 -3.79
N ASP A 151 -0.83 -12.25 -3.09
CA ASP A 151 0.06 -13.36 -3.39
C ASP A 151 -0.65 -14.69 -3.06
N PRO A 152 -0.58 -15.73 -3.89
CA PRO A 152 -1.20 -17.02 -3.58
C PRO A 152 -0.67 -17.67 -2.28
N MET A 153 0.53 -17.27 -1.81
CA MET A 153 1.15 -17.77 -0.59
C MET A 153 0.99 -16.81 0.60
N TRP A 154 0.12 -15.79 0.52
CA TRP A 154 0.03 -14.74 1.54
C TRP A 154 -0.37 -15.26 2.94
N GLU A 155 -1.18 -16.32 2.99
CA GLU A 155 -1.61 -17.04 4.21
C GLU A 155 -0.87 -18.37 4.43
N ALA A 156 0.20 -18.65 3.68
CA ALA A 156 0.92 -19.91 3.81
C ALA A 156 1.55 -20.04 5.21
N ALA A 157 1.23 -21.12 5.92
CA ALA A 157 1.66 -21.33 7.31
C ALA A 157 3.19 -21.43 7.45
N GLU A 158 3.87 -21.93 6.43
CA GLU A 158 5.33 -22.02 6.34
C GLU A 158 6.01 -20.67 6.03
N GLY A 159 5.24 -19.68 5.57
CA GLY A 159 5.73 -18.38 5.13
C GLY A 159 6.55 -18.42 3.84
N VAL A 160 6.79 -17.23 3.31
CA VAL A 160 7.53 -17.02 2.07
C VAL A 160 9.03 -16.84 2.33
N PRO A 161 9.92 -17.36 1.45
CA PRO A 161 11.36 -17.22 1.62
C PRO A 161 11.82 -15.80 1.25
N ILE A 162 12.38 -15.06 2.20
CA ILE A 162 12.90 -13.70 2.00
C ILE A 162 14.33 -13.74 1.45
N ASP A 163 14.54 -13.07 0.32
CA ASP A 163 15.83 -12.96 -0.36
C ASP A 163 16.48 -11.57 -0.20
N ALA A 164 15.71 -10.54 0.15
CA ALA A 164 16.22 -9.18 0.37
C ALA A 164 15.39 -8.42 1.43
N ILE A 165 16.08 -7.54 2.16
CA ILE A 165 15.46 -6.59 3.10
C ILE A 165 15.83 -5.18 2.65
N LEU A 166 14.82 -4.34 2.42
CA LEU A 166 14.99 -2.95 2.03
C LEU A 166 14.78 -2.03 3.23
N PHE A 167 15.67 -1.05 3.39
CA PHE A 167 15.49 0.07 4.31
C PHE A 167 15.37 1.36 3.53
N GLY A 168 14.57 2.30 4.02
CA GLY A 168 14.36 3.56 3.32
C GLY A 168 13.48 4.54 4.07
N GLY A 169 13.43 5.76 3.54
CA GLY A 169 12.66 6.86 4.10
C GLY A 169 12.81 8.10 3.24
N ARG A 170 12.08 9.17 3.60
CA ARG A 170 12.11 10.43 2.84
C ARG A 170 13.37 11.22 3.18
N ARG A 171 14.24 11.44 2.20
CA ARG A 171 15.47 12.24 2.33
C ARG A 171 15.54 13.23 1.16
N PRO A 172 15.48 14.56 1.40
CA PRO A 172 15.43 15.54 0.31
C PRO A 172 16.77 15.68 -0.43
N HIS A 173 17.89 15.41 0.24
CA HIS A 173 19.24 15.54 -0.32
C HIS A 173 20.21 14.49 0.28
N GLY A 174 21.31 14.23 -0.44
CA GLY A 174 22.49 13.50 0.04
C GLY A 174 22.43 11.98 -0.06
N VAL A 175 21.30 11.36 0.28
CA VAL A 175 21.15 9.89 0.19
C VAL A 175 20.82 9.49 -1.26
N PRO A 176 21.55 8.54 -1.87
CA PRO A 176 21.28 8.09 -3.24
C PRO A 176 19.97 7.29 -3.33
N LEU A 177 19.50 7.06 -4.56
CA LEU A 177 18.24 6.35 -4.82
C LEU A 177 18.23 4.91 -4.25
N VAL A 178 19.32 4.18 -4.47
CA VAL A 178 19.51 2.81 -3.98
C VAL A 178 21.00 2.56 -3.79
N TYR A 179 21.34 1.82 -2.74
CA TYR A 179 22.68 1.27 -2.50
C TYR A 179 22.53 -0.05 -1.74
N GLU A 180 23.51 -0.93 -1.89
CA GLU A 180 23.55 -2.24 -1.23
C GLU A 180 24.52 -2.18 -0.05
N ALA A 181 24.18 -2.85 1.06
CA ALA A 181 25.11 -3.02 2.16
C ALA A 181 26.27 -3.95 1.75
N MET A 182 27.47 -3.72 2.29
CA MET A 182 28.64 -4.52 1.92
C MET A 182 28.62 -5.92 2.56
N ASN A 183 27.90 -6.07 3.66
CA ASN A 183 27.76 -7.26 4.49
C ASN A 183 26.55 -7.07 5.44
N TRP A 184 26.41 -7.98 6.41
CA TRP A 184 25.27 -8.00 7.34
C TRP A 184 25.42 -6.99 8.48
N GLU A 185 26.64 -6.78 8.99
CA GLU A 185 27.00 -5.84 10.05
C GLU A 185 26.96 -4.37 9.63
#